data_AF-A0A0D2C220-F1
#
_entry.id   AF-A0A0D2C220-F1
#
_cell.length_a   1.000
_cell.length_b   1.000
_cell.length_c   1.000
_cell.angle_alpha   90.00
_cell.angle_beta   90.00
_cell.angle_gamma   90.00
#
_symmetry.space_group_name_H-M   'P 1'
#
loop_
_entity.id
_entity.type
_entity.pdbx_description
1 polymer ?
#
loop_
_entity_poly.entity_id
_entity_poly.type
_entity_poly.pdbx_seq_one_letter_code
_entity_poly.pdbx_strand_id
1 'polypeptide(L)'
;MTHGDNSTIPTSALHPIDALRIAVENNDTSMVQSLLAAGGQPRPFEFLNAVEQASYPILELMLQHGYDPNQAWRCDYPPPLADALFDPELVRWLVKHGADPNARCTFDMTPLSIAAISAPKEIIELLFELGASVDFGQPLHYAVQQGRSDDVIALLLEKGSDINAIMFESHDLSYCQLSVLGLGTPLHEAARANNERLCRFLLLHGAKPGIRDTLGNLPKINGSALACAM
;
A
#
# COMPACT_ATOMS: atom_id res chain seq x y z
N MET A 1 36.11 17.99 30.17
CA MET A 1 36.46 16.64 29.69
C MET A 1 35.18 16.06 29.09
N THR A 2 34.73 16.62 27.96
CA THR A 2 34.89 16.07 26.58
C THR A 2 34.28 14.66 26.48
N HIS A 3 33.16 14.42 25.80
CA HIS A 3 32.85 14.60 24.38
C HIS A 3 31.30 14.60 24.19
N GLY A 4 30.71 15.06 23.09
CA GLY A 4 31.25 15.24 21.77
C GLY A 4 30.42 16.22 20.94
N ASP A 5 31.11 16.70 19.92
CA ASP A 5 30.79 17.87 19.13
C ASP A 5 29.47 17.76 18.38
N ASN A 6 28.69 18.82 18.50
CA ASN A 6 27.74 19.27 17.49
C ASN A 6 28.56 19.68 16.25
N SER A 7 29.07 18.68 15.54
CA SER A 7 29.78 18.87 14.28
C SER A 7 28.74 19.10 13.20
N THR A 8 28.38 20.37 13.03
CA THR A 8 27.90 20.88 11.74
C THR A 8 28.93 20.47 10.70
N ILE A 9 28.60 19.42 9.94
CA ILE A 9 29.41 18.98 8.81
C ILE A 9 29.49 20.19 7.85
N PRO A 10 30.69 20.63 7.44
CA PRO A 10 30.82 21.73 6.49
C PRO A 10 30.06 21.37 5.21
N THR A 11 29.07 22.18 4.85
CA THR A 11 28.22 22.00 3.65
C THR A 11 29.03 21.93 2.35
N SER A 12 30.30 22.32 2.36
CA SER A 12 31.23 22.23 1.23
C SER A 12 31.81 20.82 0.97
N ALA A 13 31.57 19.84 1.85
CA ALA A 13 32.07 18.47 1.73
C ALA A 13 30.97 17.43 1.43
N LEU A 14 29.71 17.87 1.35
CA LEU A 14 28.58 16.96 1.16
C LEU A 14 28.31 16.75 -0.32
N HIS A 15 28.13 15.50 -0.75
CA HIS A 15 27.67 15.23 -2.11
C HIS A 15 26.31 15.95 -2.31
N PRO A 16 26.04 16.62 -3.45
CA PRO A 16 24.80 17.38 -3.64
C PRO A 16 23.51 16.59 -3.37
N ILE A 17 23.55 15.28 -3.61
CA ILE A 17 22.47 14.33 -3.30
C ILE A 17 22.24 14.20 -1.78
N ASP A 18 23.30 14.17 -0.98
CA ASP A 18 23.19 14.08 0.48
C ASP A 18 22.67 15.38 1.10
N ALA A 19 22.88 16.53 0.44
CA ALA A 19 22.46 17.82 0.99
C ALA A 19 20.94 17.96 1.03
N LEU A 20 20.25 17.58 -0.06
CA LEU A 20 18.79 17.62 -0.11
C LEU A 20 18.17 16.62 0.86
N ARG A 21 18.75 15.41 0.94
CA ARG A 21 18.33 14.39 1.91
C ARG A 21 18.41 14.89 3.34
N ILE A 22 19.57 15.41 3.76
CA ILE A 22 19.76 15.91 5.13
C ILE A 22 18.85 17.12 5.41
N ALA A 23 18.61 17.99 4.43
CA ALA A 23 17.69 19.11 4.59
C ALA A 23 16.25 18.64 4.87
N VAL A 24 15.80 17.61 4.17
CA VAL A 24 14.46 17.01 4.38
C VAL A 24 14.39 16.25 5.70
N GLU A 25 15.40 15.44 6.04
CA GLU A 25 15.48 14.72 7.32
C GLU A 25 15.39 15.69 8.52
N ASN A 26 15.93 16.90 8.37
CA ASN A 26 15.87 17.95 9.40
C ASN A 26 14.62 18.86 9.30
N ASN A 27 13.73 18.60 8.35
CA ASN A 27 12.58 19.44 8.02
C ASN A 27 12.94 20.92 7.76
N ASP A 28 14.14 21.18 7.22
CA ASP A 28 14.63 22.52 6.92
C ASP A 28 14.10 22.99 5.56
N THR A 29 12.89 23.56 5.59
CA THR A 29 12.20 24.05 4.39
C THR A 29 13.01 25.09 3.61
N SER A 30 13.79 25.94 4.29
CA SER A 30 14.57 27.01 3.64
C SER A 30 15.76 26.43 2.87
N MET A 31 16.41 25.43 3.46
CA MET A 31 17.49 24.71 2.80
C MET A 31 16.96 23.89 1.61
N VAL A 32 15.83 23.19 1.79
CA VAL A 32 15.17 22.46 0.70
C VAL A 32 14.86 23.39 -0.47
N GLN A 33 14.22 24.53 -0.21
CA GLN A 33 13.90 25.52 -1.25
C GLN A 33 15.15 25.99 -2.00
N SER A 34 16.22 26.30 -1.27
CA SER A 34 17.49 26.76 -1.84
C SER A 34 18.14 25.69 -2.73
N LEU A 35 18.12 24.43 -2.28
CA LEU A 35 18.70 23.30 -3.01
C LEU A 35 17.91 22.96 -4.28
N LEU A 36 16.58 23.00 -4.21
CA LEU A 36 15.72 22.79 -5.39
C LEU A 36 15.88 23.94 -6.41
N ALA A 37 15.97 25.18 -5.95
CA ALA A 37 16.23 26.35 -6.82
C ALA A 37 17.61 26.30 -7.50
N ALA A 38 18.60 25.66 -6.86
CA ALA A 38 19.93 25.42 -7.45
C ALA A 38 19.94 24.27 -8.47
N GLY A 39 18.80 23.66 -8.77
CA GLY A 39 18.67 22.54 -9.72
C GLY A 39 18.76 21.16 -9.08
N GLY A 40 18.75 21.07 -7.74
CA GLY A 40 18.61 19.80 -7.03
C GLY A 40 17.28 19.12 -7.39
N GLN A 41 17.31 17.80 -7.59
CA GLN A 41 16.13 17.00 -7.90
C GLN A 41 15.82 16.10 -6.71
N PRO A 42 14.59 16.15 -6.14
CA PRO A 42 14.19 15.23 -5.10
C PRO A 42 14.08 13.82 -5.69
N ARG A 43 14.56 12.81 -4.97
CA ARG A 43 14.36 11.41 -5.33
C ARG A 43 13.21 10.86 -4.48
N PRO A 44 12.75 9.64 -4.78
CA PRO A 44 11.63 9.06 -4.05
C PRO A 44 11.81 8.97 -2.54
N PHE A 45 13.03 8.70 -2.07
CA PHE A 45 13.31 8.64 -0.64
C PHE A 45 13.05 9.98 0.07
N GLU A 46 13.48 11.10 -0.53
CA GLU A 46 13.26 12.42 0.08
C GLU A 46 11.77 12.79 0.10
N PHE A 47 11.01 12.48 -0.94
CA PHE A 47 9.57 12.72 -0.95
C PHE A 47 8.84 11.87 0.09
N LEU A 48 9.18 10.58 0.19
CA LEU A 48 8.61 9.68 1.20
C LEU A 48 8.89 10.15 2.62
N ASN A 49 10.11 10.59 2.91
CA ASN A 49 10.44 11.13 4.22
C ASN A 49 9.61 12.38 4.56
N ALA A 50 9.36 13.25 3.57
CA ALA A 50 8.48 14.41 3.75
C ALA A 50 7.01 14.01 3.98
N VAL A 51 6.53 12.91 3.36
CA VAL A 51 5.21 12.32 3.62
C VAL A 51 5.13 11.78 5.06
N GLU A 52 6.12 10.99 5.50
CA GLU A 52 6.17 10.44 6.86
C GLU A 52 6.20 11.53 7.94
N GLN A 53 6.83 12.67 7.65
CA GLN A 53 6.86 13.85 8.52
C GLN A 53 5.59 14.72 8.43
N ALA A 54 4.67 14.43 7.51
CA ALA A 54 3.53 15.28 7.15
C ALA A 54 3.95 16.76 6.87
N SER A 55 5.11 16.95 6.23
CA SER A 55 5.66 18.28 5.95
C SER A 55 5.10 18.85 4.66
N TYR A 56 3.88 19.41 4.74
CA TYR A 56 3.22 20.09 3.61
C TYR A 56 4.11 21.10 2.88
N PRO A 57 4.90 21.98 3.54
CA PRO A 57 5.76 22.92 2.83
C PRO A 57 6.82 22.25 1.95
N ILE A 58 7.44 21.18 2.46
CA ILE A 58 8.46 20.44 1.69
C ILE A 58 7.81 19.67 0.54
N LEU A 59 6.64 19.05 0.77
CA LEU A 59 5.88 18.38 -0.27
C LEU A 59 5.48 19.36 -1.38
N GLU A 60 4.95 20.54 -1.03
CA GLU A 60 4.62 21.60 -1.99
C GLU A 60 5.82 22.02 -2.82
N LEU A 61 6.98 22.23 -2.18
CA LEU A 61 8.21 22.59 -2.87
C LEU A 61 8.65 21.49 -3.87
N MET A 62 8.65 20.22 -3.47
CA MET A 62 9.04 19.13 -4.35
C MET A 62 8.11 19.01 -5.57
N LEU A 63 6.80 19.10 -5.35
CA LEU A 63 5.81 19.05 -6.44
C LEU A 63 5.92 20.24 -7.39
N GLN A 64 6.13 21.46 -6.87
CA GLN A 64 6.36 22.66 -7.69
C GLN A 64 7.61 22.55 -8.55
N HIS A 65 8.61 21.81 -8.08
CA HIS A 65 9.84 21.50 -8.81
C HIS A 65 9.72 20.24 -9.70
N GLY A 66 8.51 19.73 -9.92
CA GLY A 66 8.22 18.70 -10.90
C GLY A 66 8.39 17.26 -10.41
N TYR A 67 8.48 17.04 -9.10
CA TYR A 67 8.44 15.68 -8.57
C TYR A 67 7.09 15.01 -8.86
N ASP A 68 7.12 13.77 -9.36
CA ASP A 68 5.90 12.99 -9.64
C ASP A 68 5.46 12.23 -8.38
N PRO A 69 4.29 12.55 -7.78
CA PRO A 69 3.80 11.87 -6.58
C PRO A 69 3.43 10.39 -6.83
N ASN A 70 3.43 9.93 -8.09
CA ASN A 70 3.20 8.54 -8.46
C ASN A 70 4.49 7.77 -8.75
N GLN A 71 5.65 8.41 -8.60
CA GLN A 71 6.93 7.77 -8.84
C GLN A 71 7.15 6.64 -7.82
N ALA A 72 7.38 5.43 -8.34
CA ALA A 72 7.73 4.28 -7.52
C ALA A 72 9.14 4.42 -6.95
N TRP A 73 9.27 4.14 -5.65
CA TRP A 73 10.56 4.03 -4.94
C TRP A 73 11.07 2.59 -4.92
N ARG A 74 10.15 1.63 -4.86
CA ARG A 74 10.40 0.19 -4.83
C ARG A 74 9.47 -0.52 -5.80
N CYS A 75 9.91 -1.66 -6.33
CA CYS A 75 9.08 -2.49 -7.21
C CYS A 75 7.95 -3.21 -6.45
N ASP A 76 8.12 -3.45 -5.15
CA ASP A 76 7.23 -4.25 -4.31
C ASP A 76 6.36 -3.43 -3.35
N TYR A 77 6.35 -2.11 -3.49
CA TYR A 77 5.54 -1.22 -2.66
C TYR A 77 4.91 -0.11 -3.50
N PRO A 78 3.62 0.24 -3.28
CA PRO A 78 2.96 1.27 -4.08
C PRO A 78 3.59 2.66 -3.91
N PRO A 79 3.27 3.63 -4.79
CA PRO A 79 3.74 5.00 -4.67
C PRO A 79 3.31 5.70 -3.36
N PRO A 80 3.90 6.89 -3.06
CA PRO A 80 3.86 7.57 -1.75
C PRO A 80 2.51 7.72 -1.03
N LEU A 81 1.37 7.64 -1.73
CA LEU A 81 0.05 7.65 -1.08
C LEU A 81 -0.14 6.49 -0.09
N ALA A 82 0.53 5.35 -0.31
CA ALA A 82 0.51 4.21 0.61
C ALA A 82 1.15 4.50 1.98
N ASP A 83 2.00 5.52 2.09
CA ASP A 83 2.68 5.89 3.33
C ASP A 83 1.88 6.92 4.15
N ALA A 84 0.85 7.53 3.56
CA ALA A 84 -0.03 8.48 4.22
C ALA A 84 -1.26 7.85 4.89
N LEU A 85 -1.45 6.53 4.83
CA LEU A 85 -2.70 5.82 5.16
C LEU A 85 -3.14 5.88 6.64
N PHE A 86 -2.43 6.60 7.49
CA PHE A 86 -2.83 6.84 8.88
C PHE A 86 -3.10 8.33 9.17
N ASP A 87 -3.01 9.18 8.14
CA ASP A 87 -3.36 10.60 8.19
C ASP A 87 -4.40 10.92 7.08
N PRO A 88 -5.69 11.01 7.44
CA PRO A 88 -6.75 11.33 6.49
C PRO A 88 -6.56 12.68 5.77
N GLU A 89 -5.96 13.67 6.43
CA GLU A 89 -5.72 14.99 5.81
C GLU A 89 -4.59 14.89 4.78
N LEU A 90 -3.52 14.17 5.10
CA LEU A 90 -2.43 13.96 4.16
C LEU A 90 -2.86 13.13 2.96
N VAL A 91 -3.69 12.10 3.15
CA VAL A 91 -4.29 11.33 2.05
C VAL A 91 -5.08 12.23 1.11
N ARG A 92 -5.99 13.05 1.65
CA ARG A 92 -6.76 14.03 0.87
C ARG A 92 -5.84 15.01 0.13
N TRP A 93 -4.82 15.48 0.82
CA TRP A 93 -3.88 16.45 0.28
C TRP A 93 -3.07 15.85 -0.88
N LEU A 94 -2.51 14.65 -0.73
CA LEU A 94 -1.74 13.98 -1.78
C LEU A 94 -2.58 13.71 -3.03
N VAL A 95 -3.81 13.20 -2.87
CA VAL A 95 -4.70 12.97 -4.01
C VAL A 95 -5.08 14.28 -4.70
N LYS A 96 -5.36 15.34 -3.94
CA LYS A 96 -5.60 16.68 -4.48
C LYS A 96 -4.41 17.21 -5.30
N HIS A 97 -3.19 16.76 -4.98
CA HIS A 97 -1.96 17.14 -5.66
C HIS A 97 -1.47 16.11 -6.69
N GLY A 98 -2.36 15.22 -7.15
CA GLY A 98 -2.10 14.35 -8.30
C GLY A 98 -1.60 12.95 -7.96
N ALA A 99 -1.56 12.56 -6.68
CA ALA A 99 -1.38 11.15 -6.33
C ALA A 99 -2.61 10.34 -6.80
N ASP A 100 -2.36 9.28 -7.56
CA ASP A 100 -3.39 8.37 -8.06
C ASP A 100 -3.69 7.30 -6.99
N PRO A 101 -4.93 7.22 -6.47
CA PRO A 101 -5.33 6.18 -5.51
C PRO A 101 -5.24 4.76 -6.06
N ASN A 102 -5.13 4.60 -7.38
CA ASN A 102 -4.96 3.33 -8.08
C ASN A 102 -3.53 3.09 -8.56
N ALA A 103 -2.56 3.93 -8.17
CA ALA A 103 -1.17 3.76 -8.60
C ALA A 103 -0.61 2.41 -8.13
N ARG A 104 -0.04 1.64 -9.06
CA ARG A 104 0.41 0.25 -8.84
C ARG A 104 1.92 0.13 -8.74
N CYS A 105 2.40 -0.70 -7.82
CA CYS A 105 3.76 -1.22 -7.90
C CYS A 105 3.87 -2.36 -8.94
N THR A 106 5.07 -2.88 -9.15
CA THR A 106 5.34 -3.97 -10.10
C THR A 106 4.57 -5.25 -9.80
N PHE A 107 4.20 -5.49 -8.54
CA PHE A 107 3.43 -6.66 -8.13
C PHE A 107 1.92 -6.42 -8.05
N ASP A 108 1.40 -5.39 -8.72
CA ASP A 108 -0.04 -5.05 -8.68
C ASP A 108 -0.54 -4.78 -7.26
N MET A 109 0.25 -4.08 -6.44
CA MET A 109 -0.25 -3.53 -5.18
C MET A 109 -0.56 -2.04 -5.35
N THR A 110 -1.67 -1.60 -4.75
CA THR A 110 -2.14 -0.21 -4.72
C THR A 110 -2.13 0.33 -3.29
N PRO A 111 -2.31 1.64 -3.08
CA PRO A 111 -2.60 2.19 -1.76
C PRO A 111 -3.74 1.45 -1.05
N LEU A 112 -4.78 1.02 -1.78
CA LEU A 112 -5.88 0.25 -1.23
C LEU A 112 -5.45 -1.17 -0.78
N SER A 113 -4.50 -1.82 -1.46
CA SER A 113 -3.91 -3.09 -1.00
C SER A 113 -3.25 -2.93 0.36
N ILE A 114 -2.47 -1.85 0.56
CA ILE A 114 -1.79 -1.57 1.83
C ILE A 114 -2.80 -1.20 2.92
N ALA A 115 -3.81 -0.39 2.57
CA ALA A 115 -4.88 -0.04 3.50
C ALA A 115 -5.64 -1.30 3.99
N ALA A 116 -5.90 -2.24 3.09
CA ALA A 116 -6.53 -3.51 3.40
C ALA A 116 -5.72 -4.38 4.39
N ILE A 117 -4.39 -4.22 4.45
CA ILE A 117 -3.52 -4.96 5.37
C ILE A 117 -3.69 -4.44 6.81
N SER A 118 -3.69 -3.13 7.01
CA SER A 118 -3.52 -2.56 8.35
C SER A 118 -4.30 -1.27 8.65
N ALA A 119 -4.64 -0.45 7.65
CA ALA A 119 -5.21 0.88 7.88
C ALA A 119 -6.61 0.82 8.54
N PRO A 120 -7.03 1.87 9.27
CA PRO A 120 -8.39 1.97 9.79
C PRO A 120 -9.44 1.86 8.68
N LYS A 121 -10.64 1.37 9.01
CA LYS A 121 -11.74 1.22 8.03
C LYS A 121 -12.09 2.57 7.40
N GLU A 122 -12.01 3.64 8.18
CA GLU A 122 -12.28 5.02 7.78
C GLU A 122 -11.32 5.50 6.67
N ILE A 123 -10.08 5.02 6.67
CA ILE A 123 -9.11 5.31 5.60
C ILE A 123 -9.45 4.53 4.33
N ILE A 124 -9.89 3.27 4.48
CA ILE A 124 -10.36 2.47 3.34
C ILE A 124 -11.58 3.14 2.69
N GLU A 125 -12.54 3.61 3.50
CA GLU A 125 -13.70 4.39 3.04
C GLU A 125 -13.25 5.67 2.33
N LEU A 126 -12.31 6.42 2.92
CA LEU A 126 -11.74 7.62 2.30
C LEU A 126 -11.08 7.33 0.94
N LEU A 127 -10.30 6.26 0.82
CA LEU A 127 -9.70 5.89 -0.46
C LEU A 127 -10.76 5.61 -1.53
N PHE A 128 -11.87 4.95 -1.16
CA PHE A 128 -12.99 4.77 -2.08
C PHE A 128 -13.66 6.10 -2.47
N GLU A 129 -13.84 7.03 -1.53
CA GLU A 129 -14.34 8.38 -1.82
C GLU A 129 -13.43 9.14 -2.80
N LEU A 130 -12.13 8.89 -2.71
CA LEU A 130 -11.10 9.48 -3.57
C LEU A 130 -10.92 8.75 -4.90
N GLY A 131 -11.65 7.67 -5.17
CA GLY A 131 -11.66 6.97 -6.46
C GLY A 131 -10.77 5.73 -6.54
N ALA A 132 -10.32 5.18 -5.41
CA ALA A 132 -9.70 3.85 -5.40
C ALA A 132 -10.70 2.78 -5.88
N SER A 133 -10.21 1.81 -6.66
CA SER A 133 -10.98 0.66 -7.14
C SER A 133 -10.41 -0.65 -6.58
N VAL A 134 -11.31 -1.62 -6.41
CA VAL A 134 -10.97 -3.00 -6.05
C VAL A 134 -10.50 -3.84 -7.25
N ASP A 135 -10.65 -3.33 -8.48
CA ASP A 135 -10.27 -4.02 -9.72
C ASP A 135 -8.75 -4.22 -9.85
N PHE A 136 -7.99 -3.45 -9.07
CA PHE A 136 -6.53 -3.48 -9.01
C PHE A 136 -6.10 -3.75 -7.57
N GLY A 137 -4.86 -4.17 -7.34
CA GLY A 137 -4.38 -4.27 -5.97
C GLY A 137 -4.82 -5.50 -5.18
N GLN A 138 -5.90 -6.18 -5.60
CA GLN A 138 -6.47 -7.36 -4.93
C GLN A 138 -6.69 -7.18 -3.42
N PRO A 139 -7.33 -6.07 -2.99
CA PRO A 139 -7.41 -5.70 -1.56
C PRO A 139 -8.10 -6.77 -0.71
N LEU A 140 -9.06 -7.52 -1.27
CA LEU A 140 -9.74 -8.61 -0.57
C LEU A 140 -8.78 -9.74 -0.17
N HIS A 141 -7.86 -10.15 -1.06
CA HIS A 141 -6.86 -11.18 -0.75
C HIS A 141 -5.97 -10.74 0.42
N TYR A 142 -5.46 -9.51 0.38
CA TYR A 142 -4.64 -8.95 1.46
C TYR A 142 -5.41 -8.82 2.78
N ALA A 143 -6.65 -8.32 2.75
CA ALA A 143 -7.47 -8.22 3.95
C ALA A 143 -7.74 -9.59 4.59
N VAL A 144 -8.02 -10.61 3.78
CA VAL A 144 -8.26 -11.96 4.29
C VAL A 144 -6.98 -12.59 4.83
N GLN A 145 -5.86 -12.45 4.12
CA GLN A 145 -4.55 -12.94 4.56
C GLN A 145 -4.16 -12.36 5.93
N GLN A 146 -4.45 -11.07 6.16
CA GLN A 146 -4.18 -10.40 7.43
C GLN A 146 -5.26 -10.62 8.49
N GLY A 147 -6.29 -11.41 8.20
CA GLY A 147 -7.33 -11.75 9.18
C GLY A 147 -8.23 -10.59 9.60
N ARG A 148 -8.40 -9.58 8.74
CA ARG A 148 -9.14 -8.34 9.03
C ARG A 148 -10.58 -8.59 9.49
N SER A 149 -11.17 -7.60 10.15
CA SER A 149 -12.54 -7.67 10.68
C SER A 149 -13.56 -7.88 9.56
N ASP A 150 -14.70 -8.48 9.91
CA ASP A 150 -15.80 -8.72 8.98
C ASP A 150 -16.31 -7.42 8.33
N ASP A 151 -16.28 -6.29 9.04
CA ASP A 151 -16.67 -4.99 8.50
C ASP A 151 -15.76 -4.52 7.35
N VAL A 152 -14.45 -4.81 7.43
CA VAL A 152 -13.50 -4.48 6.35
C VAL A 152 -13.72 -5.42 5.16
N ILE A 153 -13.88 -6.73 5.41
CA ILE A 153 -14.14 -7.70 4.35
C ILE A 153 -15.47 -7.38 3.65
N ALA A 154 -16.53 -7.09 4.41
CA ALA A 154 -17.84 -6.70 3.90
C ALA A 154 -17.76 -5.43 3.04
N LEU A 155 -17.04 -4.40 3.50
CA LEU A 155 -16.84 -3.16 2.73
C LEU A 155 -16.18 -3.45 1.37
N LEU A 156 -15.12 -4.25 1.34
CA LEU A 156 -14.43 -4.59 0.08
C LEU A 156 -15.33 -5.38 -0.88
N LEU A 157 -16.17 -6.28 -0.36
CA LEU A 157 -17.16 -7.02 -1.14
C LEU A 157 -18.26 -6.11 -1.68
N GLU A 158 -18.77 -5.19 -0.85
CA GLU A 158 -19.77 -4.19 -1.26
C GLU A 158 -19.25 -3.30 -2.39
N LYS A 159 -17.95 -2.96 -2.36
CA LYS A 159 -17.28 -2.19 -3.40
C LYS A 159 -16.92 -3.00 -4.66
N GLY A 160 -17.30 -4.28 -4.71
CA GLY A 160 -17.22 -5.11 -5.91
C GLY A 160 -16.05 -6.09 -5.97
N SER A 161 -15.33 -6.33 -4.87
CA SER A 161 -14.25 -7.33 -4.88
C SER A 161 -14.81 -8.71 -5.21
N ASP A 162 -14.23 -9.40 -6.20
CA ASP A 162 -14.64 -10.76 -6.53
C ASP A 162 -14.17 -11.75 -5.45
N ILE A 163 -15.12 -12.27 -4.69
CA ILE A 163 -14.90 -13.26 -3.63
C ILE A 163 -14.29 -14.58 -4.12
N ASN A 164 -14.35 -14.85 -5.43
CA ASN A 164 -13.88 -16.07 -6.06
C ASN A 164 -12.65 -15.87 -6.98
N ALA A 165 -12.12 -14.65 -7.10
CA ALA A 165 -10.97 -14.39 -7.96
C ALA A 165 -9.70 -15.08 -7.44
N ILE A 166 -8.89 -15.64 -8.34
CA ILE A 166 -7.58 -16.19 -8.00
C ILE A 166 -6.56 -15.04 -7.90
N MET A 167 -5.70 -15.08 -6.87
CA MET A 167 -4.67 -14.06 -6.67
C MET A 167 -3.75 -13.96 -7.91
N PHE A 168 -3.47 -12.73 -8.32
CA PHE A 168 -2.79 -12.31 -9.54
C PHE A 168 -3.31 -12.86 -10.88
N GLU A 169 -4.48 -13.51 -10.95
CA GLU A 169 -4.99 -14.11 -12.20
C GLU A 169 -5.09 -13.11 -13.37
N SER A 170 -5.41 -11.85 -13.07
CA SER A 170 -5.47 -10.75 -14.04
C SER A 170 -4.14 -10.01 -14.25
N HIS A 171 -3.05 -10.44 -13.61
CA HIS A 171 -1.73 -9.80 -13.68
C HIS A 171 -0.62 -10.80 -14.04
N ASP A 172 -0.37 -10.94 -15.35
CA ASP A 172 0.53 -11.93 -15.96
C ASP A 172 1.90 -12.07 -15.27
N LEU A 173 2.55 -10.95 -14.94
CA LEU A 173 3.89 -10.96 -14.33
C LEU A 173 3.86 -11.62 -12.95
N SER A 174 2.99 -11.16 -12.04
CA SER A 174 2.87 -11.73 -10.71
C SER A 174 2.36 -13.17 -10.77
N TYR A 175 1.40 -13.46 -11.65
CA TYR A 175 0.87 -14.81 -11.82
C TYR A 175 1.97 -15.80 -12.21
N CYS A 176 2.76 -15.47 -13.23
CA CYS A 176 3.84 -16.34 -13.70
C CYS A 176 4.91 -16.55 -12.62
N GLN A 177 5.27 -15.49 -11.88
CA GLN A 177 6.29 -15.56 -10.85
C GLN A 177 5.83 -16.31 -9.58
N LEU A 178 4.55 -16.21 -9.21
CA LEU A 178 4.05 -16.65 -7.90
C LEU A 178 3.10 -17.85 -7.98
N SER A 179 2.67 -18.29 -9.18
CA SER A 179 1.80 -19.47 -9.36
C SER A 179 2.34 -20.74 -8.70
N VAL A 180 3.67 -20.88 -8.59
CA VAL A 180 4.32 -22.00 -7.90
C VAL A 180 4.01 -22.08 -6.41
N LEU A 181 3.51 -20.99 -5.80
CA LEU A 181 3.12 -20.92 -4.39
C LEU A 181 1.69 -21.40 -4.14
N GLY A 182 0.91 -21.71 -5.19
CA GLY A 182 -0.50 -22.05 -5.06
C GLY A 182 -1.37 -20.81 -4.93
N LEU A 183 -1.29 -19.87 -5.87
CA LEU A 183 -2.20 -18.72 -5.90
C LEU A 183 -3.65 -19.23 -5.94
N GLY A 184 -4.49 -18.68 -5.07
CA GLY A 184 -5.85 -19.17 -4.89
C GLY A 184 -6.83 -18.05 -4.61
N THR A 185 -8.06 -18.44 -4.29
CA THR A 185 -9.13 -17.52 -3.91
C THR A 185 -8.92 -16.96 -2.50
N PRO A 186 -9.63 -15.90 -2.09
CA PRO A 186 -9.62 -15.44 -0.70
C PRO A 186 -9.92 -16.57 0.31
N LEU A 187 -10.76 -17.54 -0.06
CA LEU A 187 -11.05 -18.72 0.77
C LEU A 187 -9.82 -19.63 0.98
N HIS A 188 -8.90 -19.70 0.01
CA HIS A 188 -7.61 -20.39 0.21
C HIS A 188 -6.73 -19.65 1.21
N GLU A 189 -6.67 -18.32 1.14
CA GLU A 189 -5.90 -17.51 2.10
C GLU A 189 -6.42 -17.68 3.53
N ALA A 190 -7.75 -17.60 3.72
CA ALA A 190 -8.38 -17.85 5.02
C ALA A 190 -8.06 -19.27 5.55
N ALA A 191 -8.11 -20.28 4.68
CA ALA A 191 -7.80 -21.67 5.04
C ALA A 191 -6.32 -21.85 5.40
N ARG A 192 -5.38 -21.24 4.65
CA ARG A 192 -3.94 -21.27 4.94
C ARG A 192 -3.59 -20.60 6.26
N ALA A 193 -4.27 -19.49 6.57
CA ALA A 193 -4.17 -18.79 7.84
C ALA A 193 -4.85 -19.53 9.01
N ASN A 194 -5.50 -20.68 8.75
CA ASN A 194 -6.31 -21.41 9.72
C ASN A 194 -7.37 -20.52 10.41
N ASN A 195 -7.94 -19.58 9.66
CA ASN A 195 -8.89 -18.60 10.16
C ASN A 195 -10.33 -19.09 9.90
N GLU A 196 -10.84 -19.93 10.81
CA GLU A 196 -12.18 -20.53 10.68
C GLU A 196 -13.30 -19.49 10.59
N ARG A 197 -13.16 -18.36 11.30
CA ARG A 197 -14.10 -17.23 11.27
C ARG A 197 -14.22 -16.70 9.84
N LEU A 198 -13.09 -16.38 9.20
CA LEU A 198 -13.10 -15.87 7.83
C LEU A 198 -13.50 -16.94 6.81
N CYS A 199 -13.10 -18.20 6.98
CA CYS A 199 -13.60 -19.28 6.12
C CYS A 199 -15.13 -19.33 6.15
N ARG A 200 -15.73 -19.29 7.35
CA ARG A 200 -17.19 -19.28 7.50
C ARG A 200 -17.81 -18.02 6.90
N PHE A 201 -17.25 -16.84 7.18
CA PHE A 201 -17.75 -15.57 6.65
C PHE A 201 -17.76 -15.58 5.11
N LEU A 202 -16.64 -15.96 4.49
CA LEU A 202 -16.52 -16.01 3.02
C LEU A 202 -17.50 -17.01 2.41
N LEU A 203 -17.66 -18.20 3.01
CA LEU A 203 -18.63 -19.20 2.54
C LEU A 203 -20.08 -18.67 2.63
N LEU A 204 -20.45 -18.01 3.73
CA LEU A 204 -21.77 -17.38 3.90
C LEU A 204 -22.02 -16.27 2.87
N HIS A 205 -20.96 -15.62 2.38
CA HIS A 205 -21.02 -14.57 1.35
C HIS A 205 -20.77 -15.08 -0.08
N GLY A 206 -20.83 -16.40 -0.31
CA GLY A 206 -20.83 -16.99 -1.66
C GLY A 206 -19.45 -17.39 -2.20
N ALA A 207 -18.44 -17.51 -1.35
CA ALA A 207 -17.17 -18.12 -1.73
C ALA A 207 -17.39 -19.60 -2.07
N LYS A 208 -16.85 -20.04 -3.22
CA LYS A 208 -17.01 -21.41 -3.72
C LYS A 208 -15.85 -22.28 -3.24
N PRO A 209 -16.08 -23.30 -2.39
CA PRO A 209 -15.01 -24.19 -1.92
C PRO A 209 -14.51 -25.16 -3.00
N GLY A 210 -15.16 -25.22 -4.16
CA GLY A 210 -14.80 -26.10 -5.27
C GLY A 210 -13.75 -25.54 -6.23
N ILE A 211 -13.33 -24.28 -6.07
CA ILE A 211 -12.29 -23.67 -6.92
C ILE A 211 -10.93 -24.23 -6.48
N ARG A 212 -10.09 -24.59 -7.46
CA ARG A 212 -8.73 -25.08 -7.19
C ARG A 212 -7.73 -23.94 -7.32
N ASP A 213 -6.71 -23.94 -6.47
CA ASP A 213 -5.53 -23.07 -6.61
C ASP A 213 -4.67 -23.49 -7.83
N THR A 214 -3.63 -22.70 -8.11
CA THR A 214 -2.70 -22.97 -9.23
C THR A 214 -1.91 -24.27 -9.10
N LEU A 215 -1.91 -24.91 -7.93
CA LEU A 215 -1.31 -26.23 -7.70
C LEU A 215 -2.36 -27.35 -7.78
N GLY A 216 -3.62 -27.03 -8.10
CA GLY A 216 -4.71 -27.97 -8.23
C GLY A 216 -5.35 -28.37 -6.90
N ASN A 217 -5.02 -27.71 -5.78
CA ASN A 217 -5.57 -28.02 -4.47
C ASN A 217 -6.87 -27.27 -4.19
N LEU A 218 -7.76 -27.89 -3.42
CA LEU A 218 -8.95 -27.21 -2.86
C LEU A 218 -8.55 -26.49 -1.56
N PRO A 219 -9.29 -25.45 -1.14
CA PRO A 219 -9.05 -24.80 0.14
C PRO A 219 -9.26 -25.80 1.29
N LYS A 220 -8.27 -25.89 2.19
CA LYS A 220 -8.29 -26.82 3.34
C LYS A 220 -9.14 -26.26 4.48
N ILE A 221 -10.45 -26.45 4.37
CA ILE A 221 -11.43 -25.90 5.32
C ILE A 221 -11.82 -26.99 6.34
N ASN A 222 -11.87 -26.63 7.62
CA ASN A 222 -12.33 -27.53 8.67
C ASN A 222 -13.83 -27.81 8.54
N GLY A 223 -14.25 -29.05 8.87
CA GLY A 223 -15.63 -29.50 8.70
C GLY A 223 -16.69 -28.65 9.43
N SER A 224 -16.32 -27.97 10.52
CA SER A 224 -17.18 -27.03 11.26
C SER A 224 -17.58 -25.81 10.42
N ALA A 225 -16.66 -25.27 9.62
CA ALA A 225 -16.90 -24.11 8.77
C ALA A 225 -17.73 -24.47 7.52
N LEU A 226 -17.54 -25.69 6.97
CA LEU A 226 -18.33 -26.21 5.86
C LEU A 226 -19.80 -26.49 6.24
N ALA A 227 -20.03 -27.10 7.41
CA ALA A 227 -21.36 -27.52 7.85
C ALA A 227 -22.33 -26.36 8.14
N CYS A 228 -21.81 -25.14 8.38
CA CYS A 228 -22.63 -23.97 8.69
C CYS A 228 -23.03 -23.14 7.45
N ALA A 229 -22.52 -23.46 6.27
CA ALA A 229 -22.73 -22.70 5.03
C ALA A 229 -23.51 -23.47 3.95
N MET A 230 -23.83 -24.74 4.19
CA MET A 230 -24.76 -25.57 3.41
C MET A 230 -26.15 -25.57 4.04
#